data_AF-A0A6J8CKU9-F1
#
_entry.id   AF-A0A6J8CKU9-F1
#
_cell.length_a   1.000
_cell.length_b   1.000
_cell.length_c   1.000
_cell.angle_alpha   90.00
_cell.angle_beta   90.00
_cell.angle_gamma   90.00
#
_symmetry.space_group_name_H-M   'P 1'
#
loop_
_entity.id
_entity.type
_entity.pdbx_description
1 polymer ?
#
loop_
_entity_poly.entity_id
_entity_poly.type
_entity_poly.pdbx_seq_one_letter_code
_entity_poly.pdbx_strand_id
1 'polypeptide(L)'
;MDNPVFPQEMIDATIEDLETVRFALNALDTSSVVRRLNRRLTRRRYCNKGPNFCIHIVGYDKLKPYGISIHGAIDGFSWKILWLSASHSNKNPRIVAFDYVHYLKTIKGVPRMVLADAGTENVDIKYIQMALRSFHNDDVAGCRSFTVGKSSANQRIEMLWSFLMPHFTVFWRNFFKDMIDAGELDNTDRTHMECVRFCFLPIIQRHLDTFRITWNSHRIRNQRSIDVTGNYGIPDVMYHNHLSVMLLTGHMKFQPILEY
;
A
#
# COMPACT_ATOMS: atom_id res chain seq x y z
N MET A 1 -28.88 11.29 48.08
CA MET A 1 -29.82 10.75 47.09
C MET A 1 -29.04 9.80 46.20
N ASP A 2 -29.12 8.54 46.58
CA ASP A 2 -28.99 7.28 45.83
C ASP A 2 -27.92 7.17 44.75
N ASN A 3 -26.84 6.50 45.14
CA ASN A 3 -25.91 5.85 44.23
C ASN A 3 -26.62 4.60 43.66
N PRO A 4 -26.71 4.39 42.34
CA PRO A 4 -27.41 3.23 41.80
C PRO A 4 -26.66 1.95 42.20
N VAL A 5 -27.33 1.13 43.00
CA VAL A 5 -26.87 -0.22 43.34
C VAL A 5 -27.12 -1.11 42.12
N PHE A 6 -26.05 -1.52 41.44
CA PHE A 6 -26.15 -2.48 40.35
C PHE A 6 -26.47 -3.88 40.92
N PRO A 7 -27.40 -4.64 40.31
CA PRO A 7 -27.67 -6.02 40.70
C PRO A 7 -26.41 -6.87 40.59
N GLN A 8 -26.14 -7.69 41.61
CA GLN A 8 -24.94 -8.54 41.71
C GLN A 8 -24.75 -9.48 40.49
N GLU A 9 -25.85 -9.81 39.80
CA GLU A 9 -25.85 -10.64 38.57
C GLU A 9 -25.12 -9.98 37.37
N MET A 10 -24.87 -8.67 37.41
CA MET A 10 -24.19 -7.94 36.34
C MET A 10 -22.66 -7.98 36.44
N ILE A 11 -22.11 -8.42 37.58
CA ILE A 11 -20.67 -8.46 37.85
C ILE A 11 -20.03 -9.78 37.35
N ASP A 12 -20.84 -10.84 37.18
CA ASP A 12 -20.36 -12.17 36.79
C ASP A 12 -20.55 -12.50 35.29
N ALA A 13 -20.94 -11.52 34.47
CA ALA A 13 -21.00 -11.69 33.02
C ALA A 13 -19.57 -11.70 32.46
N THR A 14 -19.06 -12.90 32.23
CA THR A 14 -17.84 -13.17 31.47
C THR A 14 -17.92 -12.36 30.17
N ILE A 15 -16.95 -11.47 29.96
CA ILE A 15 -16.85 -10.59 28.79
C ILE A 15 -16.51 -11.46 27.58
N GLU A 16 -17.49 -12.18 27.03
CA GLU A 16 -17.32 -13.02 25.84
C GLU A 16 -17.99 -12.43 24.60
N ASP A 17 -19.00 -11.56 24.74
CA ASP A 17 -19.73 -11.00 23.60
C ASP A 17 -19.54 -9.48 23.41
N LEU A 18 -19.14 -9.11 22.19
CA LEU A 18 -19.01 -7.75 21.69
C LEU A 18 -20.32 -6.96 21.81
N GLU A 19 -21.47 -7.63 21.69
CA GLU A 19 -22.76 -6.96 21.83
C GLU A 19 -23.03 -6.50 23.27
N THR A 20 -22.70 -7.33 24.26
CA THR A 20 -22.85 -7.00 25.69
C THR A 20 -21.98 -5.81 26.07
N VAL A 21 -20.72 -5.79 25.62
CA VAL A 21 -19.81 -4.65 25.84
C VAL A 21 -20.33 -3.38 25.17
N ARG A 22 -20.87 -3.49 23.95
CA ARG A 22 -21.43 -2.34 23.23
C ARG A 22 -22.67 -1.78 23.94
N PHE A 23 -23.54 -2.64 24.47
CA PHE A 23 -24.73 -2.24 25.20
C PHE A 23 -24.36 -1.54 26.51
N ALA A 24 -23.44 -2.13 27.29
CA ALA A 24 -22.94 -1.53 28.53
C ALA A 24 -22.28 -0.17 28.29
N LEU A 25 -21.44 -0.03 27.26
CA LEU A 25 -20.80 1.24 26.91
C LEU A 25 -21.81 2.32 26.49
N ASN A 26 -22.88 1.94 25.77
CA ASN A 26 -23.92 2.89 25.38
C ASN A 26 -24.80 3.32 26.57
N ALA A 27 -25.02 2.42 27.53
CA ALA A 27 -25.74 2.73 28.77
C ALA A 27 -24.93 3.63 29.70
N LEU A 28 -23.61 3.41 29.79
CA LEU A 28 -22.70 4.19 30.65
C LEU A 28 -22.38 5.58 30.09
N ASP A 29 -22.20 5.69 28.77
CA ASP A 29 -21.84 6.96 28.14
C ASP A 29 -22.36 7.06 26.70
N THR A 30 -23.67 7.25 26.59
CA THR A 30 -24.39 7.43 25.33
C THR A 30 -23.81 8.60 24.53
N SER A 31 -23.42 9.69 25.22
CA SER A 31 -22.89 10.90 24.59
C SER A 31 -21.58 10.62 23.83
N SER A 32 -20.65 9.87 24.44
CA SER A 32 -19.39 9.49 23.80
C SER A 32 -19.57 8.40 22.75
N VAL A 33 -20.52 7.47 22.92
CA VAL A 33 -20.86 6.48 21.89
C VAL A 33 -21.41 7.17 20.65
N VAL A 34 -22.37 8.08 20.80
CA VAL A 34 -22.91 8.89 19.70
C VAL A 34 -21.80 9.74 19.05
N ARG A 35 -20.89 10.33 19.84
CA ARG A 35 -19.75 11.10 19.30
C ARG A 35 -18.78 10.24 18.49
N ARG A 36 -18.54 8.99 18.90
CA ARG A 36 -17.71 8.01 18.16
C ARG A 36 -18.40 7.52 16.88
N LEU A 37 -19.72 7.31 16.92
CA LEU A 37 -20.52 6.95 15.74
C LEU A 37 -20.58 8.08 14.71
N ASN A 38 -20.77 9.33 15.16
CA ASN A 38 -20.81 10.53 14.30
C ASN A 38 -19.45 10.86 13.68
N ARG A 39 -18.35 10.41 14.27
CA ARG A 39 -16.98 10.53 13.73
C ARG A 39 -16.48 9.26 13.05
N ARG A 40 -17.37 8.32 12.75
CA ARG A 40 -17.00 7.12 12.00
C ARG A 40 -16.59 7.55 10.59
N LEU A 41 -15.28 7.55 10.34
CA LEU A 41 -14.71 7.72 9.01
C LEU A 41 -15.44 6.79 8.04
N THR A 42 -16.23 7.38 7.14
CA THR A 42 -16.87 6.66 6.05
C THR A 42 -15.76 6.29 5.09
N ARG A 43 -15.27 5.04 5.17
CA ARG A 43 -14.23 4.56 4.26
C ARG A 43 -14.79 4.63 2.84
N ARG A 44 -14.12 5.39 1.98
CA ARG A 44 -14.44 5.46 0.56
C ARG A 44 -14.36 4.05 -0.02
N ARG A 45 -15.35 3.65 -0.82
CA ARG A 45 -15.26 2.41 -1.61
C ARG A 45 -14.17 2.59 -2.65
N TYR A 46 -13.02 1.95 -2.44
CA TYR A 46 -11.96 1.86 -3.43
C TYR A 46 -12.31 0.70 -4.37
N CYS A 47 -12.70 0.95 -5.61
CA CYS A 47 -13.02 -0.12 -6.57
C CYS A 47 -11.98 -0.12 -7.68
N ASN A 48 -11.35 -1.28 -7.90
CA ASN A 48 -10.41 -1.50 -8.98
C ASN A 48 -10.88 -2.71 -9.80
N LYS A 49 -10.93 -2.58 -11.12
CA LYS A 49 -11.62 -3.55 -11.99
C LYS A 49 -10.83 -4.83 -12.24
N GLY A 50 -9.57 -4.88 -11.83
CA GLY A 50 -8.71 -6.05 -11.99
C GLY A 50 -7.24 -5.67 -11.89
N PRO A 51 -6.33 -6.65 -12.01
CA PRO A 51 -4.90 -6.41 -12.07
C PRO A 51 -4.56 -5.44 -13.20
N ASN A 52 -3.56 -4.58 -12.99
CA ASN A 52 -3.07 -3.58 -13.94
C ASN A 52 -4.08 -2.49 -14.34
N PHE A 53 -5.29 -2.48 -13.77
CA PHE A 53 -6.22 -1.40 -14.07
C PHE A 53 -5.78 -0.09 -13.42
N CYS A 54 -5.34 -0.12 -12.16
CA CYS A 54 -4.70 1.03 -11.51
C CYS A 54 -3.56 0.55 -10.61
N ILE A 55 -2.34 1.05 -10.88
CA ILE A 55 -1.17 0.82 -10.04
C ILE A 55 -0.85 2.08 -9.25
N HIS A 56 -0.34 1.91 -8.02
CA HIS A 56 0.06 3.02 -7.14
C HIS A 56 1.57 3.04 -7.06
N ILE A 57 2.20 4.20 -7.29
CA ILE A 57 3.65 4.39 -7.22
C ILE A 57 3.96 5.51 -6.22
N VAL A 58 4.92 5.30 -5.32
CA VAL A 58 5.30 6.28 -4.29
C VAL A 58 6.75 6.09 -3.86
N GLY A 59 7.44 7.22 -3.61
CA GLY A 59 8.75 7.24 -2.96
C GLY A 59 8.67 6.99 -1.44
N TYR A 60 9.65 6.28 -0.90
CA TYR A 60 9.75 5.91 0.50
C TYR A 60 11.08 6.37 1.09
N ASP A 61 11.02 7.48 1.84
CA ASP A 61 12.19 8.27 2.22
C ASP A 61 12.73 7.96 3.63
N LYS A 62 12.35 6.85 4.26
CA LYS A 62 12.76 6.56 5.65
C LYS A 62 14.24 6.23 5.84
N LEU A 63 14.95 5.85 4.79
CA LEU A 63 16.41 5.62 4.80
C LEU A 63 17.19 6.74 4.12
N LYS A 64 16.51 7.82 3.70
CA LYS A 64 17.13 8.97 3.03
C LYS A 64 18.23 9.65 3.86
N PRO A 65 18.12 9.75 5.21
CA PRO A 65 19.22 10.27 6.05
C PRO A 65 20.52 9.45 5.97
N TYR A 66 20.48 8.23 5.44
CA TYR A 66 21.63 7.34 5.23
C TYR A 66 21.98 7.21 3.74
N GLY A 67 21.52 8.14 2.92
CA GLY A 67 21.82 8.19 1.49
C GLY A 67 21.06 7.19 0.61
N ILE A 68 20.04 6.51 1.13
CA ILE A 68 19.29 5.47 0.40
C ILE A 68 17.82 5.88 0.23
N SER A 69 17.36 5.94 -1.01
CA SER A 69 15.97 6.19 -1.38
C SER A 69 15.32 4.90 -1.85
N ILE A 70 14.11 4.60 -1.38
CA ILE A 70 13.34 3.46 -1.86
C ILE A 70 12.18 3.98 -2.71
N HIS A 71 11.90 3.34 -3.83
CA HIS A 71 10.70 3.58 -4.61
C HIS A 71 9.92 2.27 -4.73
N GLY A 72 8.60 2.33 -4.65
CA GLY A 72 7.78 1.13 -4.75
C GLY A 72 6.51 1.32 -5.52
N ALA A 73 5.96 0.19 -5.95
CA ALA A 73 4.64 0.15 -6.54
C ALA A 73 3.83 -1.07 -6.15
N ILE A 74 2.52 -0.87 -6.11
CA ILE A 74 1.55 -1.89 -5.73
C ILE A 74 0.35 -1.86 -6.70
N ASP A 75 -0.11 -3.04 -7.08
CA ASP A 75 -1.33 -3.19 -7.85
C ASP A 75 -2.55 -2.91 -6.96
N GLY A 76 -3.44 -2.01 -7.40
CA GLY A 76 -4.55 -1.58 -6.57
C GLY A 76 -5.65 -2.63 -6.37
N PHE A 77 -5.71 -3.65 -7.24
CA PHE A 77 -6.70 -4.73 -7.17
C PHE A 77 -6.20 -5.90 -6.32
N SER A 78 -5.07 -6.49 -6.70
CA SER A 78 -4.52 -7.72 -6.12
C SER A 78 -3.60 -7.49 -4.93
N TRP A 79 -3.23 -6.23 -4.66
CA TRP A 79 -2.24 -5.87 -3.63
C TRP A 79 -0.85 -6.46 -3.85
N LYS A 80 -0.58 -6.97 -5.06
CA LYS A 80 0.74 -7.45 -5.43
C LYS A 80 1.71 -6.28 -5.45
N ILE A 81 2.81 -6.41 -4.71
CA ILE A 81 3.95 -5.50 -4.82
C ILE A 81 4.60 -5.76 -6.18
N LEU A 82 4.53 -4.76 -7.04
CA LEU A 82 5.03 -4.83 -8.41
C LEU A 82 6.55 -4.72 -8.41
N TRP A 83 7.09 -3.74 -7.68
CA TRP A 83 8.51 -3.59 -7.40
C TRP A 83 8.74 -2.84 -6.07
N LEU A 84 9.94 -3.06 -5.50
CA LEU A 84 10.55 -2.25 -4.45
C LEU A 84 12.02 -2.08 -4.86
N SER A 85 12.44 -0.84 -5.08
CA SER A 85 13.76 -0.51 -5.65
C SER A 85 14.50 0.44 -4.73
N ALA A 86 15.65 0.02 -4.22
CA ALA A 86 16.57 0.84 -3.46
C ALA A 86 17.57 1.52 -4.40
N SER A 87 17.75 2.81 -4.23
CA SER A 87 18.58 3.65 -5.10
C SER A 87 19.36 4.69 -4.29
N HIS A 88 20.38 5.26 -4.95
CA HIS A 88 21.25 6.28 -4.36
C HIS A 88 20.52 7.63 -4.20
N SER A 89 19.47 7.86 -5.00
CA SER A 89 18.66 9.08 -4.96
C SER A 89 17.33 8.90 -5.69
N ASN A 90 16.26 9.46 -5.13
CA ASN A 90 14.99 9.68 -5.84
C ASN A 90 14.92 11.01 -6.60
N LYS A 91 15.98 11.82 -6.61
CA LYS A 91 15.99 13.12 -7.33
C LYS A 91 16.08 12.98 -8.85
N ASN A 92 16.49 11.81 -9.36
CA ASN A 92 16.60 11.54 -10.78
C ASN A 92 15.38 10.72 -11.25
N PRO A 93 14.42 11.33 -11.97
CA PRO A 93 13.21 10.65 -12.42
C PRO A 93 13.49 9.43 -13.31
N ARG A 94 14.66 9.38 -13.97
CA ARG A 94 15.06 8.25 -14.83
C ARG A 94 15.24 6.95 -14.07
N ILE A 95 15.68 7.02 -12.81
CA ILE A 95 15.86 5.82 -11.97
C ILE A 95 14.49 5.17 -11.71
N VAL A 96 13.52 5.99 -11.32
CA VAL A 96 12.15 5.56 -11.05
C VAL A 96 11.47 5.07 -12.34
N ALA A 97 11.68 5.79 -13.45
CA ALA A 97 11.18 5.40 -14.76
C ALA A 97 11.79 4.09 -15.27
N PHE A 98 13.04 3.77 -14.91
CA PHE A 98 13.65 2.49 -15.25
C PHE A 98 12.89 1.31 -14.64
N ASP A 99 12.55 1.39 -13.34
CA ASP A 99 11.74 0.35 -12.68
C ASP A 99 10.38 0.19 -13.37
N TYR A 100 9.75 1.31 -13.72
CA TYR A 100 8.47 1.30 -14.41
C TYR A 100 8.58 0.67 -15.82
N VAL A 101 9.56 1.05 -16.63
CA VAL A 101 9.77 0.46 -17.96
C VAL A 101 10.12 -1.02 -17.87
N HIS A 102 10.93 -1.42 -16.87
CA HIS A 102 11.20 -2.83 -16.60
C HIS A 102 9.90 -3.57 -16.28
N TYR A 103 9.04 -2.99 -15.44
CA TYR A 103 7.73 -3.53 -15.15
C TYR A 103 6.86 -3.70 -16.42
N LEU A 104 6.77 -2.68 -17.27
CA LEU A 104 6.03 -2.75 -18.54
C LEU A 104 6.52 -3.92 -19.42
N LYS A 105 7.84 -4.14 -19.49
CA LYS A 105 8.43 -5.28 -20.20
C LYS A 105 8.02 -6.62 -19.60
N THR A 106 8.01 -6.74 -18.27
CA THR A 106 7.63 -7.98 -17.59
C THR A 106 6.18 -8.37 -17.84
N ILE A 107 5.25 -7.40 -17.87
CA ILE A 107 3.83 -7.66 -18.13
C ILE A 107 3.48 -7.69 -19.62
N LYS A 108 4.43 -7.37 -20.51
CA LYS A 108 4.24 -7.22 -21.97
C LYS A 108 3.02 -6.35 -22.31
N GLY A 109 2.86 -5.25 -21.56
CA GLY A 109 1.67 -4.43 -21.61
C GLY A 109 1.81 -3.16 -20.79
N VAL A 110 0.72 -2.39 -20.71
CA VAL A 110 0.69 -1.09 -20.07
C VAL A 110 -0.47 -1.03 -19.09
N PRO A 111 -0.25 -0.64 -17.82
CA PRO A 111 -1.35 -0.48 -16.88
C PRO A 111 -2.30 0.60 -17.39
N ARG A 112 -3.58 0.43 -17.10
CA ARG A 112 -4.61 1.35 -17.62
C ARG A 112 -4.50 2.72 -16.99
N MET A 113 -4.15 2.76 -15.71
CA MET A 113 -3.93 3.96 -14.91
C MET A 113 -2.72 3.81 -13.98
N VAL A 114 -1.99 4.90 -13.80
CA VAL A 114 -0.98 5.07 -12.76
C VAL A 114 -1.43 6.16 -11.79
N LEU A 115 -1.45 5.86 -10.50
CA LEU A 115 -1.67 6.82 -9.42
C LEU A 115 -0.33 7.09 -8.73
N ALA A 116 0.08 8.34 -8.69
CA ALA A 116 1.31 8.77 -8.02
C ALA A 116 1.02 9.89 -7.03
N ASP A 117 1.91 10.11 -6.08
CA ASP A 117 1.93 11.37 -5.32
C ASP A 117 2.41 12.55 -6.19
N ALA A 118 2.24 13.76 -5.64
CA ALA A 118 2.75 14.98 -6.26
C ALA A 118 4.27 15.05 -6.05
N GLY A 119 5.01 14.37 -6.91
CA GLY A 119 6.47 14.25 -6.85
C GLY A 119 7.14 14.53 -8.19
N THR A 120 8.27 15.24 -8.16
CA THR A 120 9.09 15.47 -9.35
C THR A 120 9.76 14.19 -9.86
N GLU A 121 9.94 13.22 -8.98
CA GLU A 121 10.50 11.90 -9.26
C GLU A 121 9.64 11.07 -10.23
N ASN A 122 8.35 11.36 -10.32
CA ASN A 122 7.39 10.59 -11.13
C ASN A 122 7.11 11.22 -12.51
N VAL A 123 7.80 12.32 -12.85
CA VAL A 123 7.55 13.10 -14.07
C VAL A 123 7.81 12.27 -15.34
N ASP A 124 8.90 11.50 -15.38
CA ASP A 124 9.21 10.65 -16.53
C ASP A 124 8.16 9.52 -16.69
N ILE A 125 7.73 8.90 -15.58
CA ILE A 125 6.67 7.88 -15.60
C ILE A 125 5.36 8.46 -16.16
N LYS A 126 5.00 9.68 -15.74
CA LYS A 126 3.82 10.37 -16.24
C LYS A 126 3.83 10.47 -17.76
N TYR A 127 4.92 10.98 -18.34
CA TYR A 127 5.00 11.14 -19.79
C TYR A 127 5.04 9.81 -20.54
N ILE A 128 5.78 8.82 -20.03
CA ILE A 128 5.84 7.47 -20.61
C ILE A 128 4.43 6.85 -20.64
N GLN A 129 3.72 6.87 -19.51
CA GLN A 129 2.38 6.31 -19.38
C GLN A 129 1.39 6.99 -20.33
N MET A 130 1.38 8.32 -20.37
CA MET A 130 0.51 9.08 -21.26
C MET A 130 0.79 8.79 -22.75
N ALA A 131 2.06 8.68 -23.12
CA ALA A 131 2.48 8.39 -24.50
C ALA A 131 2.05 6.97 -24.92
N LEU A 132 2.33 5.96 -24.10
CA LEU A 132 1.97 4.57 -24.40
C LEU A 132 0.45 4.34 -24.44
N ARG A 133 -0.30 5.15 -23.70
CA ARG A 133 -1.77 5.08 -23.64
C ARG A 133 -2.47 6.02 -24.64
N SER A 134 -1.73 6.76 -25.47
CA SER A 134 -2.27 7.81 -26.34
C SER A 134 -3.29 7.34 -27.38
N PHE A 135 -3.10 6.15 -27.95
CA PHE A 135 -3.98 5.58 -28.98
C PHE A 135 -5.02 4.57 -28.45
N HIS A 136 -5.19 4.49 -27.13
CA HIS A 136 -6.20 3.60 -26.55
C HIS A 136 -7.58 4.27 -26.53
N ASN A 137 -8.64 3.49 -26.72
CA ASN A 137 -10.01 3.99 -26.91
C ASN A 137 -10.86 3.91 -25.63
N ASP A 138 -10.30 4.26 -24.48
CA ASP A 138 -11.02 4.18 -23.21
C ASP A 138 -11.02 5.46 -22.37
N ASP A 139 -11.88 5.47 -21.36
CA ASP A 139 -12.20 6.59 -20.48
C ASP A 139 -11.00 7.13 -19.69
N VAL A 140 -9.89 6.41 -19.64
CA VAL A 140 -8.66 6.82 -18.93
C VAL A 140 -7.44 6.73 -19.85
N ALA A 141 -7.62 6.79 -21.17
CA ALA A 141 -6.53 6.80 -22.13
C ALA A 141 -5.78 8.15 -22.18
N GLY A 142 -4.59 8.13 -22.80
CA GLY A 142 -3.75 9.30 -23.03
C GLY A 142 -3.44 10.10 -21.75
N CYS A 143 -3.76 11.38 -21.75
CA CYS A 143 -3.48 12.29 -20.64
C CYS A 143 -4.18 11.91 -19.32
N ARG A 144 -5.27 11.15 -19.37
CA ARG A 144 -6.04 10.70 -18.19
C ARG A 144 -5.48 9.41 -17.56
N SER A 145 -4.49 8.79 -18.19
CA SER A 145 -3.90 7.52 -17.74
C SER A 145 -2.90 7.67 -16.60
N PHE A 146 -2.58 8.90 -16.21
CA PHE A 146 -1.76 9.22 -15.05
C PHE A 146 -2.50 10.24 -14.16
N THR A 147 -2.67 9.90 -12.89
CA THR A 147 -3.33 10.77 -11.91
C THR A 147 -2.39 11.08 -10.76
N VAL A 148 -2.32 12.35 -10.37
CA VAL A 148 -1.67 12.76 -9.13
C VAL A 148 -2.70 12.67 -8.00
N GLY A 149 -2.54 11.68 -7.13
CA GLY A 149 -3.38 11.46 -5.97
C GLY A 149 -2.97 12.33 -4.79
N LYS A 150 -3.95 12.73 -3.97
CA LYS A 150 -3.68 13.19 -2.60
C LYS A 150 -3.26 11.97 -1.76
N SER A 151 -2.44 12.13 -0.72
CA SER A 151 -2.01 11.01 0.14
C SER A 151 -3.17 10.15 0.69
N SER A 152 -4.36 10.75 0.87
CA SER A 152 -5.57 10.04 1.29
C SER A 152 -6.18 9.10 0.23
N ALA A 153 -5.76 9.20 -1.03
CA ALA A 153 -6.13 8.30 -2.12
C ALA A 153 -5.13 7.14 -2.28
N ASN A 154 -3.90 7.28 -1.78
CA ASN A 154 -2.81 6.29 -1.88
C ASN A 154 -2.88 5.21 -0.79
N GLN A 155 -4.09 4.79 -0.40
CA GLN A 155 -4.30 3.92 0.77
C GLN A 155 -3.58 2.57 0.67
N ARG A 156 -3.46 2.01 -0.54
CA ARG A 156 -2.83 0.70 -0.77
C ARG A 156 -1.33 0.73 -0.46
N ILE A 157 -0.64 1.75 -0.96
CA ILE A 157 0.80 1.89 -0.78
C ILE A 157 1.15 2.40 0.62
N GLU A 158 0.33 3.26 1.21
CA GLU A 158 0.46 3.63 2.63
C GLU A 158 0.31 2.42 3.55
N MET A 159 -0.61 1.50 3.22
CA MET A 159 -0.72 0.24 3.95
C MET A 159 0.52 -0.63 3.77
N LEU A 160 1.02 -0.80 2.55
CA LEU A 160 2.28 -1.48 2.30
C LEU A 160 3.41 -0.92 3.18
N TRP A 161 3.52 0.40 3.28
CA TRP A 161 4.51 1.05 4.15
C TRP A 161 4.31 0.72 5.62
N SER A 162 3.07 0.64 6.12
CA SER A 162 2.81 0.24 7.50
C SER A 162 3.32 -1.18 7.83
N PHE A 163 3.35 -2.10 6.84
CA PHE A 163 3.94 -3.43 6.99
C PHE A 163 5.46 -3.42 6.79
N LEU A 164 5.99 -2.64 5.84
CA LEU A 164 7.43 -2.55 5.62
C LEU A 164 8.18 -1.91 6.81
N MET A 165 7.50 -1.06 7.58
CA MET A 165 8.10 -0.40 8.75
C MET A 165 8.68 -1.38 9.77
N PRO A 166 7.89 -2.23 10.46
CA PRO A 166 8.40 -3.12 11.49
C PRO A 166 9.31 -4.23 10.94
N HIS A 167 9.07 -4.71 9.71
CA HIS A 167 9.76 -5.87 9.16
C HIS A 167 11.09 -5.56 8.46
N PHE A 168 11.29 -4.33 8.01
CA PHE A 168 12.48 -3.94 7.25
C PHE A 168 13.06 -2.61 7.77
N THR A 169 12.23 -1.60 7.92
CA THR A 169 12.71 -0.22 8.10
C THR A 169 13.29 0.02 9.49
N VAL A 170 12.66 -0.53 10.54
CA VAL A 170 13.13 -0.37 11.92
C VAL A 170 14.54 -0.93 12.07
N PHE A 171 14.79 -2.13 11.53
CA PHE A 171 16.10 -2.77 11.57
C PHE A 171 17.19 -1.87 10.95
N TRP A 172 17.01 -1.44 9.70
CA TRP A 172 18.02 -0.64 9.00
C TRP A 172 18.25 0.73 9.64
N ARG A 173 17.18 1.38 10.11
CA ARG A 173 17.34 2.65 10.84
C ARG A 173 18.14 2.48 12.12
N ASN A 174 17.84 1.45 12.91
CA ASN A 174 18.58 1.19 14.15
C ASN A 174 20.04 0.84 13.84
N PHE A 175 20.28 -0.06 12.88
CA PHE A 175 21.63 -0.42 12.45
C PHE A 175 22.48 0.79 12.05
N PHE A 176 21.98 1.68 11.19
CA PHE A 176 22.73 2.89 10.82
C PHE A 176 22.85 3.88 11.97
N LYS A 177 21.82 3.98 12.82
CA LYS A 177 21.88 4.85 14.00
C LYS A 177 22.96 4.38 14.98
N ASP A 178 23.05 3.08 15.23
CA ASP A 178 24.04 2.51 16.16
C ASP A 178 25.47 2.79 15.66
N MET A 179 25.72 2.71 14.34
CA MET A 179 27.03 3.10 13.76
C MET A 179 27.33 4.60 13.90
N ILE A 180 26.32 5.46 13.80
CA ILE A 180 26.49 6.92 14.04
C ILE A 180 26.80 7.16 15.51
N ASP A 181 26.04 6.55 16.41
CA ASP A 181 26.20 6.70 17.85
C ASP A 181 27.57 6.16 18.33
N ALA A 182 28.12 5.15 17.64
CA ALA A 182 29.48 4.63 17.87
C ALA A 182 30.61 5.48 17.25
N GLY A 183 30.28 6.50 16.44
CA GLY A 183 31.26 7.33 15.73
C GLY A 183 31.89 6.66 14.50
N GLU A 184 31.35 5.53 14.03
CA GLU A 184 31.83 4.81 12.85
C GLU A 184 31.25 5.39 11.55
N LEU A 185 30.09 6.04 11.64
CA LEU A 185 29.39 6.63 10.51
C LEU A 185 29.11 8.12 10.75
N ASP A 186 29.61 8.99 9.87
CA ASP A 186 29.15 10.37 9.76
C ASP A 186 28.19 10.49 8.57
N ASN A 187 26.92 10.80 8.82
CA ASN A 187 25.91 10.95 7.77
C ASN A 187 25.89 12.33 7.10
N THR A 188 26.78 13.23 7.53
CA THR A 188 27.08 14.49 6.87
C THR A 188 28.30 14.38 5.95
N ASP A 189 29.17 13.39 6.18
CA ASP A 189 30.31 13.11 5.33
C ASP A 189 29.92 12.37 4.03
N ARG A 190 30.35 12.93 2.90
CA ARG A 190 30.00 12.39 1.58
C ARG A 190 30.66 11.03 1.33
N THR A 191 31.91 10.84 1.75
CA THR A 191 32.66 9.60 1.53
C THR A 191 32.02 8.46 2.29
N HIS A 192 31.64 8.69 3.54
CA HIS A 192 30.90 7.74 4.35
C HIS A 192 29.56 7.35 3.72
N MET A 193 28.79 8.32 3.19
CA MET A 193 27.54 8.01 2.49
C MET A 193 27.73 7.20 1.20
N GLU A 194 28.81 7.45 0.43
CA GLU A 194 29.14 6.60 -0.71
C GLU A 194 29.56 5.19 -0.27
N CYS A 195 30.32 5.05 0.82
CA CYS A 195 30.64 3.75 1.41
C CYS A 195 29.38 3.00 1.86
N VAL A 196 28.42 3.70 2.49
CA VAL A 196 27.13 3.11 2.88
C VAL A 196 26.39 2.58 1.66
N ARG A 197 26.30 3.37 0.60
CA ARG A 197 25.64 2.96 -0.65
C ARG A 197 26.35 1.77 -1.28
N PHE A 198 27.67 1.81 -1.38
CA PHE A 198 28.45 0.74 -1.98
C PHE A 198 28.28 -0.59 -1.22
N CYS A 199 28.40 -0.55 0.11
CA CYS A 199 28.38 -1.75 0.94
C CYS A 199 26.96 -2.30 1.16
N PHE A 200 26.00 -1.41 1.46
CA PHE A 200 24.70 -1.84 1.98
C PHE A 200 23.57 -1.77 0.96
N LEU A 201 23.65 -0.96 -0.10
CA LEU A 201 22.55 -0.86 -1.08
C LEU A 201 22.21 -2.20 -1.74
N PRO A 202 23.19 -3.05 -2.17
CA PRO A 202 22.87 -4.38 -2.68
C PRO A 202 22.24 -5.31 -1.63
N ILE A 203 22.65 -5.20 -0.37
CA ILE A 203 22.12 -6.01 0.74
C ILE A 203 20.69 -5.60 1.05
N ILE A 204 20.44 -4.29 1.11
CA ILE A 204 19.12 -3.68 1.28
C ILE A 204 18.18 -4.10 0.16
N GLN A 205 18.63 -4.05 -1.10
CA GLN A 205 17.82 -4.49 -2.24
C GLN A 205 17.41 -5.96 -2.08
N ARG A 206 18.34 -6.87 -1.73
CA ARG A 206 18.01 -8.28 -1.49
C ARG A 206 17.02 -8.49 -0.34
N HIS A 207 17.10 -7.67 0.70
CA HIS A 207 16.14 -7.72 1.81
C HIS A 207 14.74 -7.24 1.35
N LEU A 208 14.66 -6.17 0.54
CA LEU A 208 13.40 -5.73 -0.08
C LEU A 208 12.82 -6.80 -1.01
N ASP A 209 13.66 -7.48 -1.80
CA ASP A 209 13.23 -8.55 -2.69
C ASP A 209 12.63 -9.72 -1.91
N THR A 210 13.28 -10.13 -0.81
CA THR A 210 12.76 -11.15 0.11
C THR A 210 11.41 -10.74 0.72
N PHE A 211 11.30 -9.50 1.18
CA PHE A 211 10.04 -8.96 1.70
C PHE A 211 8.94 -9.00 0.63
N ARG A 212 9.25 -8.57 -0.60
CA ARG A 212 8.32 -8.59 -1.73
C ARG A 212 7.84 -10.00 -2.06
N ILE A 213 8.74 -10.98 -2.15
CA ILE A 213 8.38 -12.38 -2.43
C ILE A 213 7.46 -12.94 -1.34
N THR A 214 7.83 -12.69 -0.08
CA THR A 214 7.05 -13.13 1.09
C THR A 214 5.66 -12.50 1.08
N TRP A 215 5.58 -11.19 0.84
CA TRP A 215 4.31 -10.48 0.70
C TRP A 215 3.49 -11.01 -0.47
N ASN A 216 4.07 -11.19 -1.65
CA ASN A 216 3.28 -11.59 -2.81
C ASN A 216 2.72 -13.02 -2.68
N SER A 217 3.34 -13.84 -1.83
CA SER A 217 2.93 -15.23 -1.54
C SER A 217 2.02 -15.38 -0.31
N HIS A 218 1.92 -14.37 0.57
CA HIS A 218 1.10 -14.48 1.78
C HIS A 218 -0.40 -14.40 1.48
N ARG A 219 -1.22 -14.99 2.34
CA ARG A 219 -2.68 -14.92 2.23
C ARG A 219 -3.24 -13.72 2.99
N ILE A 220 -3.82 -12.77 2.27
CA ILE A 220 -4.60 -11.66 2.84
C ILE A 220 -5.95 -12.21 3.32
N ARG A 221 -6.29 -11.97 4.59
CA ARG A 221 -7.53 -12.42 5.21
C ARG A 221 -8.71 -11.55 4.78
N ASN A 222 -9.87 -12.18 4.62
CA ASN A 222 -11.13 -11.49 4.36
C ASN A 222 -11.53 -10.60 5.54
N GLN A 223 -11.74 -9.31 5.27
CA GLN A 223 -12.26 -8.34 6.24
C GLN A 223 -13.71 -7.99 5.87
N ARG A 224 -14.67 -8.50 6.67
CA ARG A 224 -16.12 -8.34 6.48
C ARG A 224 -16.60 -6.87 6.37
N SER A 225 -15.77 -5.90 6.76
CA SER A 225 -16.11 -4.47 6.80
C SER A 225 -15.64 -3.66 5.59
N ILE A 226 -14.97 -4.29 4.62
CA ILE A 226 -14.40 -3.60 3.46
C ILE A 226 -15.04 -4.15 2.18
N ASP A 227 -16.03 -3.42 1.69
CA ASP A 227 -16.75 -3.70 0.46
C ASP A 227 -15.92 -3.20 -0.74
N VAL A 228 -14.76 -3.83 -0.96
CA VAL A 228 -13.78 -3.52 -2.01
C VAL A 228 -13.44 -4.82 -2.75
N THR A 229 -13.52 -4.79 -4.07
CA THR A 229 -13.12 -5.87 -4.97
C THR A 229 -11.63 -6.20 -4.80
N GLY A 230 -11.28 -7.49 -4.71
CA GLY A 230 -9.87 -7.94 -4.59
C GLY A 230 -9.28 -7.90 -3.17
N ASN A 231 -10.09 -8.16 -2.13
CA ASN A 231 -9.70 -7.91 -0.74
C ASN A 231 -9.14 -9.10 0.04
N TYR A 232 -9.09 -10.30 -0.54
CA TYR A 232 -8.62 -11.47 0.18
C TYR A 232 -8.14 -12.55 -0.78
N GLY A 233 -7.13 -13.29 -0.37
CA GLY A 233 -6.42 -14.23 -1.21
C GLY A 233 -4.92 -13.98 -1.21
N ILE A 234 -4.21 -14.71 -2.06
CA ILE A 234 -2.77 -14.55 -2.23
C ILE A 234 -2.53 -13.53 -3.34
N PRO A 235 -1.78 -12.43 -3.12
CA PRO A 235 -1.58 -11.38 -4.12
C PRO A 235 -1.14 -11.89 -5.49
N ASP A 236 -0.19 -12.82 -5.55
CA ASP A 236 0.23 -13.42 -6.83
C ASP A 236 -0.90 -14.18 -7.52
N VAL A 237 -1.67 -14.98 -6.78
CA VAL A 237 -2.81 -15.72 -7.33
C VAL A 237 -3.89 -14.76 -7.80
N MET A 238 -4.19 -13.71 -7.03
CA MET A 238 -5.16 -12.68 -7.40
C MET A 238 -4.70 -11.89 -8.63
N TYR A 239 -3.41 -11.66 -8.81
CA TYR A 239 -2.88 -10.93 -9.95
C TYR A 239 -2.90 -11.78 -11.23
N HIS A 240 -2.46 -13.04 -11.15
CA HIS A 240 -2.32 -13.91 -12.33
C HIS A 240 -3.61 -14.66 -12.69
N ASN A 241 -4.43 -15.05 -11.70
CA ASN A 241 -5.63 -15.88 -11.88
C ASN A 241 -6.92 -15.11 -11.53
N HIS A 242 -6.93 -13.79 -11.71
CA HIS A 242 -8.04 -12.92 -11.28
C HIS A 242 -9.41 -13.35 -11.79
N LEU A 243 -9.53 -13.84 -13.04
CA LEU A 243 -10.81 -14.32 -13.60
C LEU A 243 -11.34 -15.53 -12.82
N SER A 244 -10.48 -16.52 -12.55
CA SER A 244 -10.83 -17.69 -11.72
C SER A 244 -11.14 -17.29 -10.28
N VAL A 245 -10.39 -16.34 -9.72
CA VAL A 245 -10.66 -15.82 -8.37
C VAL A 245 -12.00 -15.09 -8.32
N MET A 246 -12.31 -14.21 -9.28
CA MET A 246 -13.59 -13.49 -9.34
C MET A 246 -14.79 -14.42 -9.49
N LEU A 247 -14.64 -15.51 -10.25
CA LEU A 247 -15.63 -16.59 -10.36
C LEU A 247 -15.87 -17.29 -9.01
N LEU A 248 -14.80 -17.73 -8.34
CA LEU A 248 -14.87 -18.48 -7.08
C LEU A 248 -15.32 -17.64 -5.89
N THR A 249 -15.06 -16.33 -5.92
CA THR A 249 -15.39 -15.39 -4.84
C THR A 249 -16.74 -14.69 -5.01
N GLY A 250 -17.48 -15.00 -6.09
CA GLY A 250 -18.81 -14.43 -6.34
C GLY A 250 -18.79 -12.94 -6.72
N HIS A 251 -17.64 -12.39 -7.12
CA HIS A 251 -17.49 -10.98 -7.47
C HIS A 251 -17.85 -10.65 -8.92
N MET A 252 -18.10 -11.64 -9.79
CA MET A 252 -18.72 -11.39 -11.09
C MET A 252 -20.24 -11.23 -10.96
N LYS A 253 -20.72 -10.01 -11.17
CA LYS A 253 -22.08 -9.80 -11.67
C LYS A 253 -22.03 -9.98 -13.18
N PHE A 254 -22.64 -11.04 -13.70
CA PHE A 254 -22.96 -11.12 -15.12
C PHE A 254 -23.77 -9.87 -15.48
N GLN A 255 -23.17 -8.95 -16.25
CA GLN A 255 -23.99 -8.07 -17.08
C GLN A 255 -24.26 -8.87 -18.35
N PRO A 256 -25.52 -9.21 -18.66
CA PRO A 256 -25.83 -9.82 -19.94
C PRO A 256 -25.35 -8.86 -21.02
N ILE A 257 -24.52 -9.38 -21.92
CA ILE A 257 -24.17 -8.71 -23.16
C ILE A 257 -25.49 -8.60 -23.90
N LEU A 258 -26.07 -7.40 -23.94
CA LEU A 258 -27.14 -7.11 -24.90
C LEU A 258 -26.46 -7.11 -26.27
N GLU A 259 -26.77 -8.13 -27.05
CA GLU A 259 -26.40 -8.23 -28.46
C GLU A 259 -27.10 -7.11 -29.26
N TYR A 260 -26.27 -6.40 -30.04
CA TYR A 260 -26.52 -5.45 -31.14
C TYR A 260 -27.43 -4.22 -30.91
#